data_AF-A0A8S2YR91-F1
#
_entry.id   AF-A0A8S2YR91-F1
#
_cell.length_a   1.000
_cell.length_b   1.000
_cell.length_c   1.000
_cell.angle_alpha   90.00
_cell.angle_beta   90.00
_cell.angle_gamma   90.00
#
_symmetry.space_group_name_H-M   'P 1'
#
loop_
_entity.id
_entity.type
_entity.pdbx_description
1 polymer ?
#
loop_
_entity_poly.entity_id
_entity_poly.type
_entity_poly.pdbx_seq_one_letter_code
_entity_poly.pdbx_strand_id
1 'polypeptide(L)'
;MNFFHRNKIYEEKLIVVAGNFLGSIRSQLKKIAPQFNEFCHYRSVDVNVVSILCEKWFPNTYERRPFKDDDDDNHLKNSIELLRFYRSTIFK
;
A
#
# COMPACT_ATOMS: atom_id res chain seq x y z
N MET A 1 7.24 18.56 -11.60
CA MET A 1 7.33 18.18 -13.04
C MET A 1 8.53 17.29 -13.41
N ASN A 2 9.76 17.54 -12.95
CA ASN A 2 10.93 16.76 -13.42
C ASN A 2 10.94 15.26 -13.09
N PHE A 3 10.27 14.80 -12.02
CA PHE A 3 10.27 13.38 -11.65
C PHE A 3 9.57 12.49 -12.69
N PHE A 4 8.38 12.88 -13.14
CA PHE A 4 7.56 12.07 -14.06
C PHE A 4 8.18 11.97 -15.45
N HIS A 5 8.64 13.10 -16.00
CA HIS A 5 9.33 13.11 -17.29
C HIS A 5 10.63 12.29 -17.27
N ARG A 6 11.43 12.37 -16.21
CA ARG A 6 12.66 11.56 -16.07
C ARG A 6 12.39 10.06 -16.02
N ASN A 7 11.27 9.66 -15.43
CA ASN A 7 10.87 8.25 -15.33
C ASN A 7 9.97 7.79 -16.49
N LYS A 8 9.77 8.63 -17.52
CA LYS A 8 8.91 8.35 -18.67
C LYS A 8 7.47 7.98 -18.29
N ILE A 9 6.97 8.61 -17.22
CA ILE A 9 5.58 8.44 -16.75
C ILE A 9 4.80 9.66 -17.24
N TYR A 10 3.89 9.44 -18.17
CA TYR A 10 3.18 10.54 -18.85
C TYR A 10 1.67 10.53 -18.61
N GLU A 11 1.11 9.38 -18.26
CA GLU A 11 -0.32 9.23 -18.01
C GLU A 11 -0.66 9.55 -16.56
N GLU A 12 -1.37 10.65 -16.36
CA GLU A 12 -1.95 11.00 -15.07
C GLU A 12 -2.98 9.96 -14.63
N LYS A 13 -3.14 9.82 -13.31
CA LYS A 13 -4.17 8.97 -12.68
C LYS A 13 -4.05 7.47 -13.00
N LEU A 14 -2.96 7.01 -13.60
CA LEU A 14 -2.71 5.57 -13.76
C LEU A 14 -2.14 4.93 -12.48
N ILE A 15 -1.33 5.68 -11.73
CA ILE A 15 -0.57 5.16 -10.58
C ILE A 15 -1.38 5.24 -9.30
N VAL A 16 -1.51 4.12 -8.60
CA VAL A 16 -2.16 4.02 -7.29
C VAL A 16 -1.10 4.04 -6.18
N VAL A 17 -1.37 4.79 -5.09
CA VAL A 17 -0.52 4.75 -3.89
C VAL A 17 -0.88 3.51 -3.07
N ALA A 18 0.11 2.70 -2.71
CA ALA A 18 -0.05 1.45 -1.97
C ALA A 18 0.90 1.40 -0.76
N GLY A 19 0.49 0.75 0.31
CA GLY A 19 1.31 0.59 1.52
C GLY A 19 0.49 0.32 2.78
N ASN A 20 1.12 0.47 3.94
CA ASN A 20 0.47 0.40 5.25
C ASN A 20 0.08 1.80 5.72
N PHE A 21 -0.98 1.90 6.53
CA PHE A 21 -1.44 3.16 7.14
C PHE A 21 -1.63 4.29 6.13
N LEU A 22 -2.29 4.01 5.00
CA LEU A 22 -2.30 4.91 3.85
C LEU A 22 -3.01 6.25 4.09
N GLY A 23 -3.93 6.30 5.06
CA GLY A 23 -4.56 7.57 5.45
C GLY A 23 -3.52 8.62 5.85
N SER A 24 -2.53 8.21 6.67
CA SER A 24 -1.43 9.08 7.09
C SER A 24 -0.52 9.44 5.92
N ILE A 25 -0.16 8.44 5.08
CA ILE A 25 0.71 8.64 3.91
C ILE A 25 0.08 9.64 2.92
N ARG A 26 -1.22 9.52 2.62
CA ARG A 26 -1.92 10.46 1.72
C ARG A 26 -1.97 11.87 2.28
N SER A 27 -2.23 12.03 3.57
CA SER A 27 -2.23 13.33 4.23
C SER A 27 -0.85 13.99 4.16
N GLN A 28 0.22 13.22 4.39
CA GLN A 28 1.60 13.70 4.27
C GLN A 28 1.95 14.04 2.82
N LEU A 29 1.67 13.16 1.86
CA LEU A 29 1.93 13.41 0.44
C LEU A 29 1.28 14.69 -0.08
N LYS A 30 0.03 14.99 0.36
CA LYS A 30 -0.64 16.24 0.01
C LYS A 30 0.14 17.48 0.47
N LYS A 31 0.87 17.39 1.59
CA LYS A 31 1.68 18.47 2.15
C LYS A 31 3.07 18.55 1.51
N ILE A 32 3.79 17.43 1.44
CA ILE A 32 5.20 17.40 1.06
C ILE A 32 5.42 17.26 -0.45
N ALA A 33 4.47 16.67 -1.17
CA ALA A 33 4.58 16.39 -2.60
C ALA A 33 3.22 16.54 -3.31
N PRO A 34 2.59 17.73 -3.27
CA PRO A 34 1.23 17.94 -3.77
C PRO A 34 1.09 17.58 -5.25
N GLN A 35 2.05 17.98 -6.10
CA GLN A 35 2.05 17.63 -7.53
C GLN A 35 2.11 16.12 -7.77
N PHE A 36 2.85 15.39 -6.93
CA PHE A 36 2.93 13.93 -7.04
C PHE A 36 1.62 13.27 -6.59
N ASN A 37 1.06 13.73 -5.47
CA ASN A 37 -0.22 13.24 -4.99
C ASN A 37 -1.36 13.48 -5.99
N GLU A 38 -1.35 14.64 -6.65
CA GLU A 38 -2.31 14.97 -7.71
C GLU A 38 -2.09 14.12 -8.96
N PHE A 39 -0.85 13.84 -9.36
CA PHE A 39 -0.59 12.95 -10.49
C PHE A 39 -1.12 11.53 -10.26
N CYS A 40 -1.02 11.01 -9.03
CA CYS A 40 -1.55 9.70 -8.67
C CYS A 40 -3.09 9.63 -8.76
N HIS A 41 -3.60 8.42 -9.01
CA HIS A 41 -5.03 8.12 -8.92
C HIS A 41 -5.56 8.37 -7.50
N TYR A 42 -6.85 8.67 -7.37
CA TYR A 42 -7.48 8.95 -6.07
C TYR A 42 -7.60 7.69 -5.19
N ARG A 43 -7.77 6.51 -5.81
CA ARG A 43 -7.81 5.22 -5.11
C ARG A 43 -6.45 4.91 -4.48
N SER A 44 -6.47 4.11 -3.43
CA SER A 44 -5.27 3.64 -2.76
C SER A 44 -5.44 2.20 -2.28
N VAL A 45 -4.33 1.46 -2.10
CA VAL A 45 -4.34 0.06 -1.65
C VAL A 45 -3.68 -0.04 -0.28
N ASP A 46 -4.50 -0.13 0.77
CA ASP A 46 -4.03 -0.21 2.16
C ASP A 46 -3.97 -1.68 2.61
N VAL A 47 -2.76 -2.18 2.86
CA VAL A 47 -2.57 -3.59 3.26
C VAL A 47 -3.06 -3.83 4.68
N ASN A 48 -3.05 -2.82 5.57
CA ASN A 48 -3.56 -2.97 6.94
C ASN A 48 -5.08 -3.21 6.94
N VAL A 49 -5.80 -2.61 5.99
CA VAL A 49 -7.24 -2.91 5.84
C VAL A 49 -7.44 -4.39 5.52
N VAL A 50 -6.60 -4.96 4.65
CA VAL A 50 -6.64 -6.40 4.35
C VAL A 50 -6.26 -7.23 5.57
N SER A 51 -5.24 -6.83 6.34
CA SER A 51 -4.86 -7.49 7.60
C SER A 51 -6.02 -7.55 8.59
N ILE A 52 -6.70 -6.43 8.84
CA ILE A 52 -7.83 -6.34 9.77
C ILE A 52 -9.00 -7.22 9.30
N LEU A 53 -9.29 -7.22 8.00
CA LEU A 53 -10.33 -8.09 7.45
C LEU A 53 -9.93 -9.57 7.55
N CYS A 54 -8.67 -9.90 7.28
CA CYS A 54 -8.14 -11.25 7.42
C CYS A 54 -8.22 -11.75 8.85
N GLU A 55 -7.82 -10.94 9.84
CA GLU A 55 -7.93 -11.26 11.27
C GLU A 55 -9.38 -11.59 11.67
N LYS A 56 -10.34 -10.78 11.21
CA LYS A 56 -11.76 -10.96 11.56
C LYS A 56 -12.44 -12.10 10.82
N TRP A 57 -12.16 -12.27 9.54
CA TRP A 57 -12.89 -13.20 8.66
C TRP A 57 -12.18 -14.54 8.49
N PHE A 58 -10.86 -14.56 8.65
CA PHE A 58 -10.00 -15.71 8.43
C PHE A 58 -8.90 -15.82 9.51
N PRO A 59 -9.26 -15.92 10.81
CA PRO A 59 -8.30 -15.85 11.91
C PRO A 59 -7.19 -16.91 11.80
N ASN A 60 -7.52 -18.14 11.38
CA ASN A 60 -6.54 -19.20 11.15
C ASN A 60 -5.52 -18.86 10.04
N THR A 61 -5.93 -18.12 9.01
CA THR A 61 -5.04 -17.67 7.95
C THR A 61 -4.21 -16.49 8.43
N TYR A 62 -4.81 -15.56 9.16
CA TYR A 62 -4.13 -14.40 9.73
C TYR A 62 -2.96 -14.80 10.65
N GLU A 63 -3.13 -15.83 11.49
CA GLU A 63 -2.06 -16.35 12.35
C GLU A 63 -0.88 -16.96 11.58
N ARG A 64 -1.07 -17.31 10.30
CA ARG A 64 -0.02 -17.87 9.42
C ARG A 64 0.70 -16.83 8.58
N ARG A 65 0.38 -15.55 8.75
CA ARG A 65 1.01 -14.48 7.97
C ARG A 65 2.53 -14.46 8.22
N PRO A 66 3.33 -14.15 7.19
CA PRO A 66 4.79 -14.26 7.30
C PRO A 66 5.43 -13.19 8.18
N PHE A 67 4.74 -12.05 8.37
CA PHE A 67 5.24 -10.90 9.12
C PHE A 67 4.12 -10.28 9.96
N LYS A 68 4.46 -9.77 11.14
CA LYS A 68 3.60 -8.87 11.89
C LYS A 68 3.73 -7.45 11.35
N ASP A 69 2.70 -6.65 11.54
CA ASP A 69 2.70 -5.22 11.22
C ASP A 69 3.57 -4.46 12.25
N ASP A 70 4.85 -4.78 12.34
CA ASP A 70 5.81 -4.15 13.25
C ASP A 70 6.78 -3.23 12.50
N ASP A 71 7.23 -2.19 13.19
CA ASP A 71 8.14 -1.11 12.74
C ASP A 71 9.58 -1.61 12.52
N ASP A 72 9.78 -2.45 11.52
CA ASP A 72 11.10 -2.82 11.01
C ASP A 72 11.51 -1.93 9.81
N ASP A 73 12.80 -1.69 9.63
CA ASP A 73 13.37 -0.89 8.54
C ASP A 73 12.99 -1.43 7.15
N ASN A 74 12.53 -2.69 7.07
CA ASN A 74 12.04 -3.35 5.87
C ASN A 74 10.52 -3.25 5.65
N HIS A 75 9.79 -2.36 6.34
CA HIS A 75 8.33 -2.23 6.29
C HIS A 75 7.72 -2.29 4.88
N LEU A 76 8.34 -1.68 3.86
CA LEU A 76 7.85 -1.73 2.48
C LEU A 76 7.88 -3.16 1.89
N LYS A 77 8.98 -3.88 2.06
CA LYS A 77 9.11 -5.27 1.57
C LYS A 77 8.13 -6.17 2.29
N ASN A 78 8.01 -6.01 3.61
CA ASN A 78 7.08 -6.79 4.43
C ASN A 78 5.63 -6.53 4.00
N SER A 79 5.26 -5.28 3.69
CA SER A 79 3.93 -4.92 3.17
C SER A 79 3.62 -5.63 1.85
N ILE A 80 4.60 -5.68 0.93
CA ILE A 80 4.44 -6.37 -0.37
C ILE A 80 4.27 -7.87 -0.17
N GLU A 81 5.10 -8.49 0.66
CA GLU A 81 5.00 -9.93 0.94
C GLU A 81 3.71 -10.30 1.66
N LEU A 82 3.25 -9.44 2.57
CA LEU A 82 1.97 -9.63 3.25
C LEU A 82 0.79 -9.53 2.28
N LEU A 83 0.82 -8.56 1.36
CA LEU A 83 -0.21 -8.46 0.32
C LEU A 83 -0.18 -9.66 -0.65
N ARG A 84 1.02 -10.19 -0.97
CA ARG A 84 1.17 -11.45 -1.73
C ARG A 84 0.56 -12.62 -0.98
N PHE A 85 0.84 -12.75 0.31
CA PHE A 85 0.28 -13.78 1.17
C PHE A 85 -1.26 -13.71 1.17
N TYR A 86 -1.86 -12.55 1.44
CA TYR A 86 -3.31 -12.39 1.43
C TYR A 86 -3.90 -12.68 0.06
N ARG A 87 -3.30 -12.18 -1.02
CA ARG A 87 -3.74 -12.47 -2.40
C ARG A 87 -3.78 -13.97 -2.66
N SER A 88 -2.82 -14.75 -2.16
CA SER A 88 -2.75 -16.20 -2.38
C SER A 88 -3.66 -17.03 -1.48
N THR A 89 -4.20 -16.46 -0.40
CA THR A 89 -4.89 -17.22 0.65
C THR A 89 -6.36 -16.85 0.85
N ILE A 90 -6.75 -15.60 0.63
CA ILE A 90 -8.12 -15.12 0.92
C ILE A 90 -8.81 -14.43 -0.28
N PHE A 91 -8.11 -14.18 -1.38
CA PHE A 91 -8.69 -13.64 -2.62
C PHE A 91 -8.85 -14.74 -3.67
N LYS A 92 -9.89 -14.63 -4.52
CA LYS A 92 -10.20 -15.53 -5.63
C LYS A 92 -9.57 -15.04 -6.94
#